data_AF-A0A0Q5JVK0-F1
#
_entry.id   AF-A0A0Q5JVK0-F1
#
_cell.length_a   1.000
_cell.length_b   1.000
_cell.length_c   1.000
_cell.angle_alpha   90.00
_cell.angle_beta   90.00
_cell.angle_gamma   90.00
#
_symmetry.space_group_name_H-M   'P 1'
#
loop_
_entity.id
_entity.type
_entity.pdbx_description
1 polymer ?
#
loop_
_entity_poly.entity_id
_entity_poly.type
_entity_poly.pdbx_seq_one_letter_code
_entity_poly.pdbx_strand_id
1 'polypeptide(L)'
;MDERAVEKRPTARPAEIVAVVDGVPVASFHDVVTRLRAQYPGEDPAHIEGVVLREWDAFSAGRPLVVPTAVEEGAREILDQPRV
;
A
#
# COMPACT_ATOMS: atom_id res chain seq x y z
N MET A 1 -34.10 15.69 -28.37
CA MET A 1 -32.99 14.89 -28.93
C MET A 1 -31.73 15.27 -28.16
N ASP A 2 -31.67 14.63 -27.01
CA ASP A 2 -30.56 14.22 -26.15
C ASP A 2 -29.25 15.02 -26.10
N GLU A 3 -28.98 15.40 -24.85
CA GLU A 3 -27.74 15.86 -24.26
C GLU A 3 -26.52 15.06 -24.72
N ARG A 4 -25.45 15.77 -25.05
CA ARG A 4 -24.10 15.23 -24.86
C ARG A 4 -23.30 16.19 -24.01
N ALA A 5 -23.53 16.08 -22.70
CA ALA A 5 -22.51 16.36 -21.71
C ALA A 5 -21.28 15.51 -22.10
N VAL A 6 -20.28 16.15 -22.69
CA VAL A 6 -18.93 15.58 -22.70
C VAL A 6 -18.43 15.75 -21.28
N GLU A 7 -18.82 14.83 -20.41
CA GLU A 7 -18.05 14.54 -19.21
C GLU A 7 -16.65 14.19 -19.69
N LYS A 8 -15.71 15.11 -19.43
CA LYS A 8 -14.30 14.78 -19.50
C LYS A 8 -14.09 13.61 -18.55
N ARG A 9 -13.91 12.42 -19.13
CA ARG A 9 -13.50 11.22 -18.42
C ARG A 9 -12.37 11.58 -17.44
N PRO A 10 -12.42 11.14 -16.16
CA PRO A 10 -11.26 11.25 -15.31
C PRO A 10 -10.14 10.44 -15.97
N THR A 11 -9.14 11.10 -16.55
CA THR A 11 -7.91 10.45 -17.00
C THR A 11 -6.98 10.26 -15.82
N ALA A 12 -7.44 9.56 -14.79
CA ALA A 12 -6.58 8.87 -13.86
C ALA A 12 -6.67 7.40 -14.28
N ARG A 13 -5.60 6.85 -14.85
CA ARG A 13 -5.49 5.39 -14.97
C ARG A 13 -5.78 4.81 -13.58
N PRO A 14 -6.67 3.81 -13.44
CA PRO A 14 -6.84 3.16 -12.15
C PRO A 14 -5.46 2.71 -11.72
N ALA A 15 -5.06 3.09 -10.50
CA ALA A 15 -3.82 2.61 -9.91
C ALA A 15 -3.84 1.08 -10.07
N GLU A 16 -2.86 0.52 -10.78
CA GLU A 16 -2.73 -0.92 -10.85
C GLU A 16 -2.55 -1.41 -9.41
N ILE A 17 -3.62 -1.98 -8.88
CA ILE A 17 -3.58 -2.84 -7.71
C ILE A 17 -2.72 -4.01 -8.19
N VAL A 18 -1.50 -4.08 -7.66
CA VAL A 18 -0.50 -5.05 -8.11
C VAL A 18 -0.84 -6.43 -7.53
N ALA A 19 -1.49 -6.48 -6.37
CA ALA A 19 -1.93 -7.71 -5.74
C ALA A 19 -3.10 -7.47 -4.76
N VAL A 20 -3.67 -8.56 -4.27
CA VAL A 20 -4.61 -8.57 -3.13
C VAL A 20 -3.99 -9.40 -2.01
N VAL A 21 -3.94 -8.83 -0.82
CA VAL A 21 -3.49 -9.49 0.41
C VAL A 21 -4.65 -9.48 1.39
N ASP A 22 -5.10 -10.64 1.85
CA ASP A 22 -6.19 -10.75 2.84
C ASP A 22 -7.44 -9.94 2.47
N GLY A 23 -7.79 -9.93 1.17
CA GLY A 23 -8.93 -9.16 0.64
C GLY A 23 -8.68 -7.65 0.51
N VAL A 24 -7.50 -7.17 0.91
CA VAL A 24 -7.06 -5.78 0.79
C VAL A 24 -6.27 -5.60 -0.51
N PRO A 25 -6.73 -4.74 -1.43
CA PRO A 25 -5.94 -4.34 -2.59
C PRO A 25 -4.64 -3.64 -2.17
N VAL A 26 -3.50 -4.11 -2.67
CA VAL A 26 -2.18 -3.54 -2.37
C VAL A 26 -1.42 -3.16 -3.64
N ALA A 27 -0.54 -2.18 -3.51
CA ALA A 27 0.44 -1.79 -4.52
C ALA A 27 1.81 -1.72 -3.88
N SER A 28 2.87 -1.84 -4.68
CA SER A 28 4.23 -1.69 -4.14
C SER A 28 4.45 -0.27 -3.60
N PHE A 29 5.23 -0.15 -2.53
CA PHE A 29 5.60 1.15 -1.97
C PHE A 29 6.24 2.06 -3.02
N HIS A 30 7.13 1.50 -3.85
CA HIS A 30 7.79 2.21 -4.94
C HIS A 30 6.78 2.79 -5.95
N ASP A 31 5.77 2.02 -6.37
CA ASP A 31 4.78 2.49 -7.32
C ASP A 31 3.87 3.56 -6.71
N VAL A 32 3.52 3.42 -5.43
CA VAL A 32 2.76 4.43 -4.69
C VAL A 32 3.54 5.75 -4.67
N VAL A 33 4.80 5.73 -4.23
CA VAL A 33 5.66 6.92 -4.16
C VAL A 33 5.86 7.52 -5.56
N THR A 34 6.12 6.70 -6.58
CA THR A 34 6.30 7.16 -7.96
C THR A 34 5.07 7.89 -8.49
N ARG A 35 3.86 7.33 -8.25
CA ARG A 35 2.61 7.98 -8.64
C ARG A 35 2.38 9.28 -7.89
N LEU A 36 2.63 9.30 -6.58
CA LEU A 36 2.46 10.51 -5.77
C LEU A 36 3.42 11.61 -6.21
N ARG A 37 4.69 11.29 -6.49
CA ARG A 37 5.66 12.26 -7.03
C ARG A 37 5.21 12.87 -8.36
N ALA A 38 4.59 12.07 -9.24
CA ALA A 38 4.04 12.56 -10.49
C ALA A 38 2.81 13.48 -10.29
N GLN A 39 2.01 13.23 -9.25
CA GLN A 39 0.82 14.02 -8.92
C GLN A 39 1.14 15.30 -8.13
N TYR A 40 2.23 15.29 -7.37
CA TYR A 40 2.66 16.39 -6.50
C TYR A 40 4.12 16.80 -6.81
N PRO A 41 4.40 17.37 -8.00
CA PRO A 41 5.76 17.64 -8.46
C PRO A 41 6.50 18.74 -7.68
N GLY A 42 5.79 19.54 -6.88
CA GLY A 42 6.37 20.58 -6.03
C GLY A 42 6.75 20.09 -4.63
N GLU A 43 6.38 18.87 -4.27
CA GLU A 43 6.70 18.28 -2.98
C GLU A 43 8.07 17.61 -3.00
N ASP A 44 8.78 17.69 -1.88
CA ASP A 44 10.04 16.99 -1.71
C ASP A 44 9.80 15.46 -1.72
N PRO A 45 10.56 14.66 -2.50
CA PRO A 45 10.38 13.22 -2.54
C PRO A 45 10.48 12.53 -1.18
N ALA A 46 11.39 12.98 -0.30
CA ALA A 46 11.52 12.39 1.04
C ALA A 46 10.31 12.72 1.92
N HIS A 47 9.71 13.91 1.73
CA HIS A 47 8.44 14.25 2.37
C HIS A 47 7.31 13.30 1.93
N ILE A 48 7.17 13.02 0.63
CA ILE A 48 6.16 12.09 0.10
C ILE A 48 6.33 10.70 0.70
N GLU A 49 7.56 10.17 0.71
CA GLU A 49 7.86 8.86 1.33
C GLU A 49 7.49 8.83 2.82
N GLY A 50 7.85 9.89 3.55
CA GLY A 50 7.53 10.02 4.97
C GLY A 50 6.02 10.04 5.24
N VAL A 51 5.23 10.71 4.40
CA VAL A 51 3.77 10.68 4.50
C VAL A 51 3.25 9.26 4.28
N VAL A 52 3.67 8.57 3.22
CA VAL A 52 3.20 7.21 2.93
C VAL A 52 3.52 6.25 4.08
N LEU A 53 4.72 6.32 4.66
CA LEU A 53 5.12 5.49 5.80
C LEU A 53 4.31 5.80 7.06
N ARG A 54 4.03 7.07 7.33
CA ARG A 54 3.20 7.47 8.47
C ARG A 54 1.76 6.97 8.34
N GLU A 55 1.17 7.13 7.15
CA GLU A 55 -0.19 6.64 6.90
C GLU A 55 -0.27 5.11 6.96
N TRP A 56 0.78 4.41 6.50
CA TRP A 56 0.90 2.96 6.65
C TRP A 56 0.95 2.53 8.11
N ASP A 57 1.77 3.18 8.95
CA ASP A 57 1.86 2.89 10.38
C ASP A 57 0.52 3.09 11.08
N ALA A 58 -0.18 4.18 10.77
CA ALA A 58 -1.51 4.48 11.30
C ALA A 58 -2.57 3.45 10.83
N PHE A 59 -2.55 3.06 9.56
CA PHE A 59 -3.49 2.08 8.99
C PHE A 59 -3.28 0.68 9.58
N SER A 60 -2.02 0.27 9.71
CA SER A 60 -1.66 -1.08 10.14
C SER A 60 -1.67 -1.24 11.66
N ALA A 61 -1.69 -0.15 12.43
CA ALA A 61 -1.39 -0.16 13.86
C ALA A 61 -0.08 -0.91 14.18
N GLY A 62 0.90 -0.80 13.28
CA GLY A 62 2.17 -1.53 13.33
C GLY A 62 2.09 -3.04 13.06
N ARG A 63 0.93 -3.57 12.64
CA ARG A 63 0.73 -5.01 12.38
C ARG A 63 1.06 -5.36 10.93
N PRO A 64 1.87 -6.40 10.65
CA PRO A 64 2.14 -6.80 9.28
C PRO A 64 0.88 -7.33 8.59
N LEU A 65 0.62 -6.89 7.35
CA LEU A 65 -0.45 -7.47 6.51
C LEU A 65 -0.05 -8.80 5.88
N VAL A 66 1.25 -8.97 5.57
CA VAL A 66 1.82 -10.24 5.12
C VAL A 66 2.99 -10.62 6.00
N VAL A 67 3.09 -11.91 6.29
CA VAL A 67 4.23 -12.49 6.99
C VAL A 67 4.85 -13.54 6.06
N PRO A 68 6.16 -13.46 5.75
CA PRO A 68 6.82 -14.52 4.99
C PRO A 68 6.67 -15.85 5.72
N THR A 69 6.42 -16.94 4.99
CA THR A 69 6.23 -18.28 5.59
C THR A 69 7.42 -18.70 6.46
N ALA A 70 8.65 -18.32 6.09
CA ALA A 70 9.82 -18.58 6.92
C ALA A 70 9.76 -17.91 8.32
N VAL A 71 9.14 -16.73 8.44
CA VAL A 71 8.92 -16.06 9.73
C VAL A 71 7.85 -16.78 10.53
N GLU A 72 6.81 -17.30 9.86
CA GLU A 72 5.79 -18.14 10.49
C GLU A 72 6.41 -19.43 11.06
N GLU A 73 7.24 -20.13 10.28
CA GLU A 73 7.94 -21.33 10.75
C GLU A 73 8.82 -21.03 11.97
N GLY A 74 9.62 -19.96 11.94
CA GLY A 74 10.43 -19.56 13.09
C GLY A 74 9.61 -19.17 14.32
N ALA A 75 8.45 -18.53 14.12
CA ALA A 75 7.53 -18.23 15.21
C ALA A 75 6.96 -19.52 15.83
N ARG A 76 6.63 -20.52 15.01
CA ARG A 76 6.14 -21.83 15.46
C ARG A 76 7.18 -22.55 16.31
N GLU A 77 8.44 -22.59 15.88
CA GLU A 77 9.54 -23.20 16.63
C GLU A 77 9.70 -22.60 18.04
N ILE A 78 9.53 -21.27 18.19
CA ILE A 78 9.61 -20.59 19.49
C ILE A 78 8.38 -20.93 20.34
N LEU A 79 7.19 -20.94 19.76
CA LEU A 79 5.94 -21.20 20.47
C LEU A 79 5.81 -22.65 20.95
N ASP A 80 6.41 -23.59 20.23
CA ASP A 80 6.45 -25.02 20.59
C ASP A 80 7.41 -25.30 21.75
N GLN A 81 8.24 -24.33 22.16
CA GLN A 81 9.09 -24.48 23.34
C GLN A 81 8.25 -24.46 24.62
N PRO A 82 8.53 -25.33 25.61
CA PRO A 82 7.87 -25.28 26.91
C PRO A 82 8.08 -23.90 27.54
N ARG A 83 6.99 -23.25 27.95
CA ARG A 83 7.08 -22.05 28.78
C ARG A 83 7.68 -22.43 30.13
N VAL A 84 8.83 -21.86 30.46
CA VAL A 84 9.49 -21.97 31.78
C VAL A 84 8.71 -21.18 32.82
#